data_AF-A0A7W1N9Q7-F1
#
_entry.id   AF-A0A7W1N9Q7-F1
#
_cell.length_a   1.000
_cell.length_b   1.000
_cell.length_c   1.000
_cell.angle_alpha   90.00
_cell.angle_beta   90.00
_cell.angle_gamma   90.00
#
_symmetry.space_group_name_H-M   'P 1'
#
loop_
_entity.id
_entity.type
_entity.pdbx_description
1 polymer ?
#
loop_
_entity_poly.entity_id
_entity_poly.type
_entity_poly.pdbx_seq_one_letter_code
_entity_poly.pdbx_strand_id
1 'polypeptide(L)'
;VSTVPGSYRPFGAGANDPVRIAANLGRWAAAAARAARDGKRRVVLALEPEPWCFLETSFDVAAFWRGALAEHGVAACAAALDGDPAAARDAVADHLGICFDTCHFSLAFEDQAAAVARMTDAGAGIAKIQLSAAPEVVRPLEDPTGVAELKALAEPRFLHQTAASSHAGSLVKVEDLDQLDACLARLPGAHAVRSHFHIPLFRAPRADGLSSTIDDSIAGLRACLAQNPDAHLSVETYTWSVLAPDQRDALAGTVRELEFLHGAVAGLGIAAR
;
A
#
# COMPACT_ATOMS: atom_id res chain seq x y z
N VAL A 1 -9.57 8.07 -5.89
CA VAL A 1 -8.28 8.29 -6.60
C VAL A 1 -7.17 8.00 -5.61
N SER A 2 -6.15 7.20 -5.93
CA SER A 2 -4.99 7.03 -5.03
C SER A 2 -3.88 8.03 -5.30
N THR A 3 -3.03 8.24 -4.29
CA THR A 3 -1.85 9.11 -4.35
C THR A 3 -0.75 8.58 -3.44
N VAL A 4 0.50 8.92 -3.72
CA VAL A 4 1.64 8.68 -2.83
C VAL A 4 1.36 9.25 -1.42
N PRO A 5 1.90 8.63 -0.35
CA PRO A 5 1.45 8.89 1.02
C PRO A 5 2.23 10.04 1.66
N GLY A 6 2.17 11.21 1.03
CA GLY A 6 2.81 12.44 1.50
C GLY A 6 4.14 12.73 0.79
N SER A 7 5.22 12.12 1.24
CA SER A 7 6.58 12.40 0.76
C SER A 7 7.48 11.16 0.80
N TYR A 8 8.71 11.28 0.33
CA TYR A 8 9.73 10.24 0.38
C TYR A 8 10.69 10.52 1.54
N ARG A 9 10.89 9.55 2.45
CA ARG A 9 11.67 9.74 3.69
C ARG A 9 13.10 10.23 3.41
N PRO A 10 13.82 9.72 2.40
CA PRO A 10 15.16 10.20 2.08
C PRO A 10 15.26 11.68 1.66
N PHE A 11 14.17 12.36 1.31
CA PHE A 11 14.18 13.82 1.08
C PHE A 11 14.37 14.65 2.37
N GLY A 12 14.41 13.99 3.54
CA GLY A 12 14.74 14.62 4.82
C GLY A 12 13.57 15.34 5.49
N ALA A 13 13.80 15.83 6.71
CA ALA A 13 12.74 16.33 7.60
C ALA A 13 11.95 17.50 7.01
N GLY A 14 12.60 18.41 6.27
CA GLY A 14 11.91 19.55 5.65
C GLY A 14 10.92 19.15 4.56
N ALA A 15 11.17 18.06 3.83
CA ALA A 15 10.24 17.50 2.84
C ALA A 15 9.12 16.68 3.52
N ASN A 16 9.43 16.06 4.66
CA ASN A 16 8.56 15.17 5.42
C ASN A 16 7.84 15.89 6.60
N ASP A 17 7.57 17.19 6.46
CA ASP A 17 6.91 17.99 7.50
C ASP A 17 5.42 17.57 7.65
N PRO A 18 5.04 16.95 8.78
CA PRO A 18 3.68 16.45 8.99
C PRO A 18 2.64 17.57 9.03
N VAL A 19 2.99 18.76 9.53
CA VAL A 19 2.08 19.91 9.63
C VAL A 19 1.71 20.40 8.24
N ARG A 20 2.71 20.56 7.38
CA ARG A 20 2.51 21.01 5.99
C ARG A 20 1.71 20.01 5.18
N ILE A 21 2.03 18.71 5.30
CA ILE A 21 1.32 17.63 4.61
C ILE A 21 -0.15 17.61 5.06
N ALA A 22 -0.40 17.59 6.37
CA ALA A 22 -1.76 17.60 6.92
C ALA A 22 -2.58 18.81 6.46
N ALA A 23 -2.00 20.01 6.51
CA ALA A 23 -2.70 21.22 6.09
C ALA A 23 -3.06 21.22 4.60
N ASN A 24 -2.19 20.66 3.75
CA ASN A 24 -2.49 20.47 2.32
C ASN A 24 -3.64 19.48 2.09
N LEU A 25 -3.64 18.36 2.81
CA LEU A 25 -4.72 17.37 2.74
C LEU A 25 -6.05 17.95 3.23
N GLY A 26 -6.02 18.74 4.30
CA GLY A 26 -7.20 19.47 4.80
C GLY A 26 -7.77 20.45 3.77
N ARG A 27 -6.92 21.24 3.10
CA ARG A 27 -7.36 22.12 1.99
C ARG A 27 -7.96 21.35 0.83
N TRP A 28 -7.37 20.20 0.49
CA TRP A 28 -7.91 19.33 -0.54
C TRP A 28 -9.30 18.79 -0.15
N ALA A 29 -9.48 18.36 1.11
CA ALA A 29 -10.77 17.87 1.61
C ALA A 29 -11.86 18.95 1.54
N ALA A 30 -11.54 20.20 1.89
CA ALA A 30 -12.46 21.33 1.74
C ALA A 30 -12.85 21.58 0.27
N ALA A 31 -11.88 21.51 -0.65
CA ALA A 31 -12.14 21.66 -2.07
C ALA A 31 -13.04 20.53 -2.61
N ALA A 32 -12.78 19.29 -2.20
CA ALA A 32 -13.58 18.13 -2.57
C ALA A 32 -15.02 18.21 -2.02
N ALA A 33 -15.18 18.68 -0.77
CA ALA A 33 -16.49 18.88 -0.15
C ALA A 33 -17.32 19.96 -0.87
N ARG A 34 -16.69 21.07 -1.29
CA ARG A 34 -17.35 22.10 -2.11
C ARG A 34 -17.77 21.53 -3.46
N ALA A 35 -16.85 20.86 -4.16
CA ALA A 35 -17.14 20.25 -5.45
C ALA A 35 -18.26 19.19 -5.38
N ALA A 36 -18.35 18.43 -4.29
CA ALA A 36 -19.40 17.44 -4.10
C ALA A 36 -20.79 18.07 -3.95
N ARG A 37 -20.90 19.23 -3.27
CA ARG A 37 -22.16 20.00 -3.15
C ARG A 37 -22.65 20.50 -4.51
N ASP A 38 -21.73 20.99 -5.33
CA ASP A 38 -22.08 21.60 -6.63
C ASP A 38 -22.28 20.56 -7.74
N GLY A 39 -21.47 19.50 -7.74
CA GLY A 39 -21.34 18.56 -8.86
C GLY A 39 -21.96 17.18 -8.66
N LYS A 40 -22.57 16.90 -7.50
CA LYS A 40 -23.19 15.60 -7.11
C LYS A 40 -22.25 14.38 -7.16
N ARG A 41 -20.94 14.56 -7.26
CA ARG A 41 -19.95 13.47 -7.24
C ARG A 41 -19.02 13.63 -6.06
N ARG A 42 -18.92 12.58 -5.23
CA ARG A 42 -17.95 12.49 -4.15
C ARG A 42 -16.63 12.01 -4.71
N VAL A 43 -15.55 12.75 -4.44
CA VAL A 43 -14.18 12.34 -4.76
C VAL A 43 -13.46 12.03 -3.45
N VAL A 44 -12.82 10.87 -3.38
CA VAL A 44 -11.99 10.47 -2.24
C VAL A 44 -10.54 10.36 -2.69
N LEU A 45 -9.64 11.03 -1.98
CA LEU A 45 -8.19 10.91 -2.12
C LEU A 45 -7.71 9.84 -1.15
N ALA A 46 -7.31 8.72 -1.71
CA ALA A 46 -6.85 7.55 -0.98
C ALA A 46 -5.31 7.59 -0.92
N LEU A 47 -4.75 7.95 0.23
CA LEU A 47 -3.30 7.92 0.43
C LEU A 47 -2.85 6.47 0.47
N GLU A 48 -1.79 6.14 -0.25
CA GLU A 48 -1.29 4.77 -0.41
C GLU A 48 -0.01 4.59 0.40
N PRO A 49 -0.05 4.07 1.65
CA PRO A 49 1.16 3.81 2.41
C PRO A 49 2.12 2.93 1.60
N GLU A 50 3.38 3.34 1.54
CA GLU A 50 4.36 2.79 0.60
C GLU A 50 5.73 2.70 1.29
N PRO A 51 6.52 1.65 1.02
CA PRO A 51 7.89 1.53 1.53
C PRO A 51 8.68 2.82 1.33
N TRP A 52 9.48 3.22 2.32
CA TRP A 52 10.34 4.41 2.27
C TRP A 52 9.61 5.75 2.16
N CYS A 53 8.28 5.79 2.14
CA CYS A 53 7.52 7.03 2.15
C CYS A 53 7.14 7.47 3.57
N PHE A 54 6.65 8.71 3.66
CA PHE A 54 6.30 9.38 4.92
C PHE A 54 5.30 8.56 5.74
N LEU A 55 4.21 8.08 5.11
CA LEU A 55 3.41 6.99 5.68
C LEU A 55 3.85 5.70 4.99
N GLU A 56 4.53 4.85 5.74
CA GLU A 56 4.99 3.55 5.25
C GLU A 56 4.20 2.43 5.90
N THR A 57 4.03 2.51 7.22
CA THR A 57 3.35 1.49 8.02
C THR A 57 1.98 1.97 8.46
N SER A 58 1.13 1.04 8.87
CA SER A 58 -0.16 1.39 9.50
C SER A 58 0.03 2.11 10.84
N PHE A 59 1.19 1.97 11.50
CA PHE A 59 1.54 2.78 12.66
C PHE A 59 1.77 4.25 12.29
N ASP A 60 2.48 4.52 11.19
CA ASP A 60 2.68 5.88 10.68
C ASP A 60 1.33 6.52 10.32
N VAL A 61 0.48 5.77 9.63
CA VAL A 61 -0.88 6.21 9.28
C VAL A 61 -1.67 6.56 10.53
N ALA A 62 -1.72 5.66 11.51
CA ALA A 62 -2.48 5.88 12.73
C ALA A 62 -1.98 7.09 13.54
N ALA A 63 -0.65 7.25 13.63
CA ALA A 63 -0.04 8.40 14.29
C ALA A 63 -0.36 9.71 13.55
N PHE A 64 -0.28 9.72 12.22
CA PHE A 64 -0.58 10.89 11.41
C PHE A 64 -2.06 11.29 11.49
N TRP A 65 -2.98 10.32 11.42
CA TRP A 65 -4.42 10.56 11.49
C TRP A 65 -4.85 11.13 12.85
N ARG A 66 -4.34 10.55 13.94
CA ARG A 66 -4.65 11.01 15.31
C ARG A 66 -3.92 12.30 15.70
N GLY A 67 -2.81 12.60 15.04
CA GLY A 67 -1.98 13.78 15.31
C GLY A 67 -2.19 14.87 14.28
N ALA A 68 -1.21 15.05 13.40
CA ALA A 68 -1.12 16.20 12.52
C ALA A 68 -2.36 16.41 11.62
N LEU A 69 -2.99 15.34 11.13
CA LEU A 69 -4.20 15.47 10.32
C LEU A 69 -5.40 15.96 11.15
N ALA A 70 -5.64 15.38 12.33
CA ALA A 70 -6.71 15.78 13.23
C ALA A 70 -6.56 17.22 13.73
N GLU A 71 -5.33 17.70 13.93
CA GLU A 71 -5.06 19.06 14.38
C GLU A 71 -4.99 20.04 13.21
N HIS A 72 -3.98 19.90 12.35
CA HIS A 72 -3.66 20.90 11.32
C HIS A 72 -4.44 20.69 10.02
N GLY A 73 -4.77 19.44 9.68
CA GLY A 73 -5.61 19.15 8.52
C GLY A 73 -7.02 19.67 8.72
N VAL A 74 -7.65 19.33 9.85
CA VAL A 74 -9.00 19.84 10.19
C VAL A 74 -8.99 21.35 10.30
N ALA A 75 -8.00 21.98 10.95
CA ALA A 75 -7.92 23.43 11.06
C ALA A 75 -7.82 24.12 9.68
N ALA A 76 -6.96 23.60 8.79
CA ALA A 76 -6.82 24.13 7.43
C ALA A 76 -8.09 23.92 6.59
N CYS A 77 -8.78 22.78 6.77
CA CYS A 77 -10.06 22.51 6.12
C CYS A 77 -11.15 23.47 6.62
N ALA A 78 -11.23 23.71 7.93
CA ALA A 78 -12.20 24.63 8.53
C ALA A 78 -12.00 26.06 8.04
N ALA A 79 -10.76 26.56 8.01
CA ALA A 79 -10.44 27.86 7.44
C ALA A 79 -10.90 28.00 5.97
N ALA A 80 -10.88 26.89 5.22
CA ALA A 80 -11.38 26.81 3.87
C ALA A 80 -12.87 26.48 3.76
N LEU A 81 -13.61 26.33 4.86
CA LEU A 81 -15.06 26.07 4.93
C LEU A 81 -15.72 27.05 5.92
N ASP A 82 -15.41 28.34 5.76
CA ASP A 82 -16.02 29.44 6.52
C ASP A 82 -15.84 29.35 8.06
N GLY A 83 -14.80 28.63 8.48
CA GLY A 83 -14.45 28.44 9.89
C GLY A 83 -15.24 27.35 10.61
N ASP A 84 -16.05 26.53 9.92
CA ASP A 84 -16.87 25.48 10.53
C ASP A 84 -16.05 24.21 10.82
N PRO A 85 -15.75 23.89 12.09
CA PRO A 85 -14.94 22.73 12.44
C PRO A 85 -15.71 21.40 12.32
N ALA A 86 -17.04 21.41 12.39
CA ALA A 86 -17.84 20.20 12.21
C ALA A 86 -17.84 19.81 10.73
N ALA A 87 -18.15 20.76 9.84
CA ALA A 87 -18.08 20.56 8.39
C ALA A 87 -16.67 20.16 7.93
N ALA A 88 -15.62 20.67 8.58
CA ALA A 88 -14.25 20.27 8.30
C ALA A 88 -13.93 18.82 8.66
N ARG A 89 -14.41 18.33 9.81
CA ARG A 89 -14.23 16.93 10.20
C ARG A 89 -15.00 16.00 9.27
N ASP A 90 -16.23 16.35 8.92
CA ASP A 90 -17.04 15.60 7.96
C ASP A 90 -16.34 15.57 6.59
N ALA A 91 -15.84 16.71 6.11
CA ALA A 91 -15.11 16.77 4.85
C ALA A 91 -13.84 15.91 4.86
N VAL A 92 -13.04 15.96 5.93
CA VAL A 92 -11.85 15.11 6.07
C VAL A 92 -12.23 13.63 6.08
N ALA A 93 -13.23 13.23 6.86
CA ALA A 93 -13.69 11.85 6.92
C ALA A 93 -14.29 11.36 5.59
N ASP A 94 -14.97 12.25 4.87
CA ASP A 94 -15.64 11.87 3.63
C ASP A 94 -14.73 11.85 2.41
N HIS A 95 -13.69 12.67 2.40
CA HIS A 95 -12.87 12.87 1.22
C HIS A 95 -11.47 12.31 1.37
N LEU A 96 -10.96 12.04 2.56
CA LEU A 96 -9.66 11.39 2.75
C LEU A 96 -9.85 9.93 3.18
N GLY A 97 -8.96 9.07 2.69
CA GLY A 97 -8.92 7.67 3.11
C GLY A 97 -7.60 7.02 2.73
N ILE A 98 -7.55 5.71 2.85
CA ILE A 98 -6.39 4.88 2.54
C ILE A 98 -6.64 4.07 1.26
N CYS A 99 -5.62 4.04 0.39
CA CYS A 99 -5.45 3.02 -0.63
C CYS A 99 -4.62 1.92 0.02
N PHE A 100 -5.26 0.81 0.36
CA PHE A 100 -4.60 -0.32 0.98
C PHE A 100 -4.00 -1.21 -0.10
N ASP A 101 -2.71 -1.03 -0.38
CA ASP A 101 -1.95 -1.93 -1.25
C ASP A 101 -1.39 -3.10 -0.43
N THR A 102 -1.87 -4.31 -0.73
CA THR A 102 -1.51 -5.48 0.06
C THR A 102 -0.01 -5.84 -0.03
N CYS A 103 0.63 -5.60 -1.18
CA CYS A 103 2.07 -5.81 -1.34
C CYS A 103 2.88 -4.89 -0.42
N HIS A 104 2.51 -3.61 -0.31
CA HIS A 104 3.22 -2.66 0.55
C HIS A 104 3.20 -3.08 2.03
N PHE A 105 2.04 -3.48 2.55
CA PHE A 105 1.94 -3.96 3.94
C PHE A 105 2.66 -5.30 4.16
N SER A 106 2.71 -6.17 3.14
CA SER A 106 3.55 -7.37 3.19
C SER A 106 5.04 -7.03 3.26
N LEU A 107 5.51 -5.98 2.57
CA LEU A 107 6.91 -5.54 2.70
C LEU A 107 7.24 -4.93 4.04
N ALA A 108 6.26 -4.28 4.68
CA ALA A 108 6.38 -3.81 6.05
C ALA A 108 6.35 -4.96 7.08
N PHE A 109 6.16 -6.21 6.63
CA PHE A 109 5.97 -7.40 7.47
C PHE A 109 4.87 -7.21 8.52
N GLU A 110 3.80 -6.50 8.16
CA GLU A 110 2.65 -6.33 9.04
C GLU A 110 1.63 -7.44 8.85
N ASP A 111 1.03 -7.89 9.95
CA ASP A 111 -0.22 -8.64 9.85
C ASP A 111 -1.29 -7.74 9.22
N GLN A 112 -1.83 -8.19 8.09
CA GLN A 112 -2.68 -7.39 7.23
C GLN A 112 -4.00 -6.99 7.94
N ALA A 113 -4.59 -7.92 8.71
CA ALA A 113 -5.83 -7.65 9.44
C ALA A 113 -5.59 -6.66 10.60
N ALA A 114 -4.50 -6.83 11.34
CA ALA A 114 -4.10 -5.91 12.40
C ALA A 114 -3.75 -4.51 11.85
N ALA A 115 -3.11 -4.44 10.69
CA ALA A 115 -2.79 -3.18 10.02
C ALA A 115 -4.08 -2.42 9.63
N VAL A 116 -5.05 -3.10 9.02
CA VAL A 116 -6.37 -2.54 8.70
C VAL A 116 -7.05 -2.02 9.97
N ALA A 117 -7.17 -2.87 11.01
CA ALA A 117 -7.81 -2.50 12.26
C ALA A 117 -7.16 -1.27 12.90
N ARG A 118 -5.82 -1.23 12.95
CA ARG A 118 -5.05 -0.11 13.51
C ARG A 118 -5.35 1.21 12.79
N MET A 119 -5.44 1.19 11.46
CA MET A 119 -5.76 2.37 10.67
C MET A 119 -7.21 2.82 10.86
N THR A 120 -8.16 1.89 10.78
CA THR A 120 -9.58 2.22 10.95
C THR A 120 -9.89 2.74 12.35
N ASP A 121 -9.28 2.16 13.38
CA ASP A 121 -9.38 2.63 14.78
C ASP A 121 -8.77 4.03 14.98
N ALA A 122 -7.90 4.46 14.07
CA ALA A 122 -7.36 5.82 14.05
C ALA A 122 -8.22 6.81 13.25
N GLY A 123 -9.32 6.35 12.63
CA GLY A 123 -10.16 7.14 11.75
C GLY A 123 -9.68 7.19 10.30
N ALA A 124 -8.68 6.38 9.94
CA ALA A 124 -8.20 6.25 8.56
C ALA A 124 -8.98 5.15 7.84
N GLY A 125 -10.13 5.54 7.26
CA GLY A 125 -11.00 4.61 6.52
C GLY A 125 -10.34 4.08 5.24
N ILE A 126 -10.59 2.80 4.93
CA ILE A 126 -10.13 2.18 3.69
C ILE A 126 -11.07 2.60 2.55
N ALA A 127 -10.57 3.42 1.62
CA ALA A 127 -11.34 3.94 0.50
C ALA A 127 -11.09 3.17 -0.79
N LYS A 128 -9.89 2.60 -0.93
CA LYS A 128 -9.45 1.83 -2.07
C LYS A 128 -8.63 0.64 -1.58
N ILE A 129 -8.74 -0.49 -2.25
CA ILE A 129 -7.93 -1.69 -2.02
C ILE A 129 -7.24 -2.01 -3.33
N GLN A 130 -5.92 -2.08 -3.29
CA GLN A 130 -5.08 -2.52 -4.39
C GLN A 130 -4.61 -3.93 -4.06
N LEU A 131 -5.22 -4.94 -4.69
CA LEU A 131 -4.82 -6.33 -4.51
C LEU A 131 -3.58 -6.61 -5.37
N SER A 132 -2.47 -6.84 -4.69
CA SER A 132 -1.12 -7.02 -5.25
C SER A 132 -0.32 -7.99 -4.36
N ALA A 133 0.71 -8.63 -4.90
CA ALA A 133 1.57 -9.53 -4.13
C ALA A 133 3.05 -9.30 -4.48
N ALA A 134 3.92 -9.50 -3.49
CA ALA A 134 5.38 -9.39 -3.62
C ALA A 134 6.02 -10.77 -3.83
N PRO A 135 7.16 -10.86 -4.54
CA PRO A 135 8.05 -12.02 -4.46
C PRO A 135 8.66 -12.11 -3.07
N GLU A 136 8.84 -13.33 -2.59
CA GLU A 136 9.43 -13.63 -1.29
C GLU A 136 10.43 -14.77 -1.41
N VAL A 137 11.50 -14.69 -0.64
CA VAL A 137 12.39 -15.83 -0.38
C VAL A 137 12.31 -16.15 1.10
N VAL A 138 11.84 -17.35 1.41
CA VAL A 138 11.78 -17.88 2.78
C VAL A 138 13.10 -18.57 3.11
N ARG A 139 13.65 -18.25 4.29
CA ARG A 139 14.98 -18.67 4.76
C ARG A 139 16.07 -18.37 3.71
N PRO A 140 16.30 -17.08 3.37
CA PRO A 140 17.20 -16.69 2.28
C PRO A 140 18.65 -17.19 2.41
N LEU A 141 19.14 -17.47 3.63
CA LEU A 141 20.46 -18.10 3.80
C LEU A 141 20.52 -19.57 3.35
N GLU A 142 19.39 -20.27 3.39
CA GLU A 142 19.27 -21.68 3.00
C GLU A 142 18.83 -21.84 1.54
N ASP A 143 18.37 -20.76 0.90
CA ASP A 143 17.85 -20.76 -0.47
C ASP A 143 18.63 -19.80 -1.39
N PRO A 144 19.86 -20.16 -1.79
CA PRO A 144 20.64 -19.35 -2.72
C PRO A 144 19.97 -19.24 -4.11
N THR A 145 19.10 -20.20 -4.48
CA THR A 145 18.37 -20.17 -5.75
C THR A 145 17.30 -19.07 -5.70
N GLY A 146 16.46 -19.07 -4.67
CA GLY A 146 15.46 -18.02 -4.45
C GLY A 146 16.10 -16.64 -4.35
N VAL A 147 17.23 -16.51 -3.65
CA VAL A 147 17.98 -15.24 -3.61
C VAL A 147 18.47 -14.81 -4.99
N ALA A 148 18.98 -15.73 -5.81
CA ALA A 148 19.42 -15.41 -7.17
C ALA A 148 18.25 -14.97 -8.07
N GLU A 149 17.10 -15.64 -7.98
CA GLU A 149 15.89 -15.28 -8.72
C GLU A 149 15.31 -13.94 -8.27
N LEU A 150 15.35 -13.64 -6.96
CA LEU A 150 14.94 -12.34 -6.45
C LEU A 150 15.82 -11.21 -7.01
N LYS A 151 17.15 -11.43 -7.10
CA LYS A 151 18.07 -10.47 -7.74
C LYS A 151 17.80 -10.30 -9.23
N ALA A 152 17.37 -11.35 -9.92
CA ALA A 152 17.10 -11.32 -11.35
C ALA A 152 15.92 -10.41 -11.72
N LEU A 153 15.09 -10.03 -10.75
CA LEU A 153 14.02 -9.05 -10.92
C LEU A 153 14.54 -7.60 -10.98
N ALA A 154 15.80 -7.35 -10.61
CA ALA A 154 16.38 -6.02 -10.65
C ALA A 154 16.40 -5.45 -12.07
N GLU A 155 15.74 -4.30 -12.24
CA GLU A 155 15.65 -3.59 -13.50
C GLU A 155 15.76 -2.07 -13.25
N PRO A 156 16.12 -1.25 -14.27
CA PRO A 156 16.54 0.14 -14.03
C PRO A 156 15.39 1.16 -13.92
N ARG A 157 14.13 0.78 -14.12
CA ARG A 157 13.00 1.71 -14.22
C ARG A 157 12.33 2.00 -12.87
N PHE A 158 12.24 1.01 -12.00
CA PHE A 158 11.49 1.04 -10.75
C PHE A 158 12.41 0.82 -9.55
N LEU A 159 12.03 1.42 -8.42
CA LEU A 159 12.71 1.26 -7.15
C LEU A 159 12.12 0.06 -6.40
N HIS A 160 12.93 -0.95 -6.09
CA HIS A 160 12.40 -2.22 -5.56
C HIS A 160 12.28 -2.28 -4.03
N GLN A 161 12.86 -1.35 -3.27
CA GLN A 161 12.53 -1.16 -1.85
C GLN A 161 12.46 -2.45 -1.00
N THR A 162 13.57 -3.18 -0.96
CA THR A 162 13.62 -4.53 -0.40
C THR A 162 13.72 -4.53 1.12
N ALA A 163 13.04 -5.48 1.78
CA ALA A 163 13.03 -5.64 3.23
C ALA A 163 13.20 -7.10 3.64
N ALA A 164 14.04 -7.34 4.66
CA ALA A 164 14.24 -8.64 5.29
C ALA A 164 13.82 -8.59 6.76
N SER A 165 13.15 -9.65 7.23
CA SER A 165 12.66 -9.75 8.60
C SER A 165 13.12 -11.04 9.27
N SER A 166 13.39 -10.99 10.58
CA SER A 166 13.69 -12.16 11.41
C SER A 166 12.45 -12.64 12.17
N HIS A 167 12.47 -13.88 12.67
CA HIS A 167 11.40 -14.38 13.56
C HIS A 167 11.25 -13.56 14.86
N ALA A 168 12.28 -12.81 15.26
CA ALA A 168 12.25 -11.93 16.43
C ALA A 168 11.68 -10.53 16.10
N GLY A 169 11.23 -10.29 14.87
CA GLY A 169 10.67 -9.01 14.41
C GLY A 169 11.72 -7.94 14.08
N SER A 170 13.00 -8.31 13.97
CA SER A 170 14.02 -7.37 13.49
C SER A 170 13.86 -7.17 11.99
N LEU A 171 13.84 -5.91 11.54
CA LEU A 171 13.67 -5.53 10.14
C LEU A 171 14.93 -4.82 9.62
N VAL A 172 15.40 -5.23 8.44
CA VAL A 172 16.43 -4.51 7.68
C VAL A 172 15.88 -4.18 6.31
N LYS A 173 16.10 -2.94 5.87
CA LYS A 173 15.66 -2.45 4.57
C LYS A 173 16.83 -1.90 3.76
N VAL A 174 16.68 -1.99 2.44
CA VAL A 174 17.52 -1.35 1.43
C VAL A 174 16.63 -0.68 0.38
N GLU A 175 17.17 0.31 -0.33
CA GLU A 175 16.37 1.09 -1.28
C GLU A 175 16.07 0.30 -2.55
N ASP A 176 16.95 -0.64 -2.94
CA ASP A 176 16.82 -1.37 -4.20
C ASP A 176 17.41 -2.79 -4.13
N LEU A 177 17.15 -3.61 -5.15
CA LEU A 177 17.53 -5.04 -5.22
C LEU A 177 19.03 -5.26 -5.39
N ASP A 178 19.77 -4.32 -5.99
CA ASP A 178 21.23 -4.40 -6.13
C ASP A 178 21.95 -4.42 -4.77
N GLN A 179 21.27 -3.96 -3.71
CA GLN A 179 21.73 -3.95 -2.32
C GLN A 179 21.29 -5.18 -1.52
N LEU A 180 20.67 -6.20 -2.15
CA LEU A 180 20.14 -7.36 -1.45
C LEU A 180 21.19 -8.11 -0.61
N ASP A 181 22.42 -8.26 -1.11
CA ASP A 181 23.51 -8.92 -0.36
C ASP A 181 23.85 -8.16 0.93
N ALA A 182 23.88 -6.83 0.87
CA ALA A 182 24.11 -6.00 2.05
C ALA A 182 22.93 -6.09 3.03
N CYS A 183 21.70 -6.19 2.52
CA CYS A 183 20.50 -6.41 3.33
C CYS A 183 20.60 -7.72 4.13
N LEU A 184 20.91 -8.83 3.46
CA LEU A 184 21.02 -10.15 4.08
C LEU A 184 22.24 -10.28 5.01
N ALA A 185 23.36 -9.65 4.68
CA ALA A 185 24.54 -9.61 5.55
C ALA A 185 24.27 -8.88 6.88
N ARG A 186 23.42 -7.85 6.87
CA ARG A 186 22.99 -7.12 8.08
C ARG A 186 21.97 -7.89 8.92
N LEU A 187 21.30 -8.90 8.35
CA LEU A 187 20.35 -9.76 9.06
C LEU A 187 20.55 -11.25 8.70
N PRO A 188 21.64 -11.90 9.16
CA PRO A 188 21.87 -13.31 8.86
C PRO A 188 20.75 -14.23 9.37
N GLY A 189 20.04 -13.84 10.43
CA GLY A 189 18.88 -14.56 10.96
C GLY A 189 17.56 -14.27 10.24
N ALA A 190 17.59 -13.73 9.02
CA ALA A 190 16.39 -13.42 8.26
C ALA A 190 15.56 -14.69 8.02
N HIS A 191 14.30 -14.62 8.44
CA HIS A 191 13.26 -15.61 8.17
C HIS A 191 12.77 -15.49 6.73
N ALA A 192 12.64 -14.26 6.23
CA ALA A 192 12.18 -13.99 4.89
C ALA A 192 12.74 -12.66 4.39
N VAL A 193 12.85 -12.53 3.07
CA VAL A 193 13.11 -11.27 2.37
C VAL A 193 12.09 -11.08 1.26
N ARG A 194 11.56 -9.86 1.15
CA ARG A 194 10.51 -9.48 0.22
C ARG A 194 10.92 -8.19 -0.51
N SER A 195 10.51 -8.05 -1.76
CA SER A 195 10.86 -6.89 -2.59
C SER A 195 9.63 -6.29 -3.26
N HIS A 196 9.63 -4.98 -3.46
CA HIS A 196 8.55 -4.25 -4.12
C HIS A 196 8.62 -4.54 -5.61
N PHE A 197 7.91 -5.58 -5.99
CA PHE A 197 7.72 -5.97 -7.37
C PHE A 197 6.40 -6.71 -7.44
N HIS A 198 5.42 -6.19 -8.16
CA HIS A 198 4.13 -6.86 -8.23
C HIS A 198 4.26 -8.10 -9.12
N ILE A 199 4.04 -9.28 -8.53
CA ILE A 199 4.00 -10.56 -9.25
C ILE A 199 2.54 -10.97 -9.51
N PRO A 200 2.28 -11.84 -10.50
CA PRO A 200 0.92 -12.24 -10.84
C PRO A 200 0.18 -12.92 -9.67
N LEU A 201 -1.10 -12.59 -9.44
CA LEU A 201 -1.85 -13.10 -8.29
C LEU A 201 -2.34 -14.54 -8.46
N PHE A 202 -2.60 -14.95 -9.70
CA PHE A 202 -3.27 -16.22 -10.01
C PHE A 202 -2.32 -17.41 -10.17
N ARG A 203 -1.00 -17.22 -10.02
CA ARG A 203 -0.02 -18.29 -10.13
C ARG A 203 1.19 -18.04 -9.25
N ALA A 204 1.85 -19.11 -8.84
CA ALA A 204 3.16 -19.02 -8.20
C ALA A 204 4.17 -18.28 -9.12
N PRO A 205 5.17 -17.60 -8.53
CA PRO A 205 6.30 -17.05 -9.29
C PRO A 205 6.90 -18.10 -10.22
N ARG A 206 7.29 -17.69 -11.43
CA ARG A 206 7.71 -18.62 -12.50
C ARG A 206 9.06 -19.30 -12.25
N ALA A 207 9.79 -18.89 -11.20
CA ALA A 207 11.15 -19.31 -10.94
C ALA A 207 11.25 -20.16 -9.67
N ASP A 208 12.09 -21.19 -9.71
CA ASP A 208 12.34 -22.06 -8.58
C ASP A 208 12.88 -21.24 -7.39
N GLY A 209 12.29 -21.41 -6.20
CA GLY A 209 12.74 -20.74 -4.97
C GLY A 209 12.07 -19.41 -4.63
N LEU A 210 11.27 -18.82 -5.53
CA LEU A 210 10.43 -17.67 -5.18
C LEU A 210 9.04 -18.10 -4.68
N SER A 211 8.70 -17.72 -3.46
CA SER A 211 7.33 -17.71 -2.95
C SER A 211 6.66 -16.36 -3.23
N SER A 212 5.38 -16.26 -2.88
CA SER A 212 4.55 -15.07 -3.06
C SER A 212 3.85 -14.73 -1.75
N THR A 213 3.65 -13.43 -1.52
CA THR A 213 2.83 -12.94 -0.41
C THR A 213 1.33 -12.99 -0.68
N ILE A 214 0.87 -13.80 -1.65
CA ILE A 214 -0.56 -13.86 -2.04
C ILE A 214 -1.49 -14.20 -0.87
N ASP A 215 -1.05 -15.02 0.09
CA ASP A 215 -1.84 -15.35 1.27
C ASP A 215 -2.05 -14.12 2.18
N ASP A 216 -1.03 -13.29 2.35
CA ASP A 216 -1.16 -11.98 3.01
C ASP A 216 -2.18 -11.12 2.25
N SER A 217 -2.09 -11.09 0.92
CA SER A 217 -2.97 -10.28 0.07
C SER A 217 -4.44 -10.67 0.19
N ILE A 218 -4.75 -11.97 0.25
CA ILE A 218 -6.11 -12.47 0.48
C ILE A 218 -6.60 -12.12 1.90
N ALA A 219 -5.72 -12.21 2.92
CA ALA A 219 -6.06 -11.81 4.28
C ALA A 219 -6.35 -10.29 4.36
N GLY A 220 -5.54 -9.46 3.72
CA GLY A 220 -5.72 -8.02 3.64
C GLY A 220 -7.01 -7.63 2.92
N LEU A 221 -7.31 -8.25 1.77
CA LEU A 221 -8.56 -8.05 1.05
C LEU A 221 -9.77 -8.35 1.93
N ARG A 222 -9.76 -9.49 2.63
CA ARG A 222 -10.83 -9.88 3.56
C ARG A 222 -11.00 -8.86 4.68
N ALA A 223 -9.91 -8.44 5.31
CA ALA A 223 -9.95 -7.48 6.39
C ALA A 223 -10.48 -6.12 5.93
N CYS A 224 -10.03 -5.62 4.78
CA CYS A 224 -10.49 -4.36 4.21
C CYS A 224 -11.97 -4.39 3.86
N LEU A 225 -12.44 -5.43 3.16
CA LEU A 225 -13.85 -5.54 2.77
C LEU A 225 -14.79 -5.77 3.96
N ALA A 226 -14.29 -6.36 5.06
CA ALA A 226 -15.04 -6.44 6.31
C ALA A 226 -15.27 -5.04 6.94
N GLN A 227 -14.35 -4.09 6.71
CA GLN A 227 -14.47 -2.71 7.20
C GLN A 227 -15.27 -1.82 6.25
N ASN A 228 -15.02 -1.95 4.95
CA ASN A 228 -15.72 -1.19 3.91
C ASN A 228 -16.02 -2.09 2.70
N PRO A 229 -17.22 -2.68 2.61
CA PRO A 229 -17.60 -3.52 1.48
C PRO A 229 -17.75 -2.71 0.17
N ASP A 230 -17.86 -1.39 0.24
CA ASP A 230 -18.00 -0.48 -0.90
C ASP A 230 -16.65 0.13 -1.32
N ALA A 231 -15.53 -0.35 -0.78
CA ALA A 231 -14.20 0.14 -1.15
C ALA A 231 -13.91 -0.12 -2.63
N HIS A 232 -13.28 0.85 -3.31
CA HIS A 232 -12.90 0.67 -4.70
C HIS A 232 -11.81 -0.41 -4.82
N LEU A 233 -12.05 -1.44 -5.62
CA LEU A 233 -11.10 -2.53 -5.84
C LEU A 233 -10.30 -2.33 -7.12
N SER A 234 -9.00 -2.60 -7.05
CA SER A 234 -8.12 -2.65 -8.21
C SER A 234 -7.07 -3.75 -8.06
N VAL A 235 -6.53 -4.18 -9.20
CA VAL A 235 -5.33 -5.02 -9.32
C VAL A 235 -4.30 -4.25 -10.13
N GLU A 236 -3.02 -4.50 -9.89
CA GLU A 236 -1.96 -3.76 -10.57
C GLU A 236 -1.64 -4.38 -11.94
N THR A 237 -1.38 -3.53 -12.94
CA THR A 237 -1.24 -3.95 -14.33
C THR A 237 0.12 -3.63 -14.94
N TYR A 238 0.95 -2.80 -14.30
CA TYR A 238 2.27 -2.45 -14.86
C TYR A 238 3.20 -3.66 -14.95
N THR A 239 3.04 -4.65 -14.05
CA THR A 239 3.76 -5.92 -14.03
C THR A 239 3.79 -6.57 -15.41
N TRP A 240 2.69 -6.52 -16.15
CA TRP A 240 2.60 -7.15 -17.45
C TRP A 240 3.42 -6.44 -18.52
N SER A 241 3.66 -5.13 -18.41
CA SER A 241 4.57 -4.42 -19.33
C SER A 241 6.04 -4.82 -19.13
N VAL A 242 6.38 -5.41 -17.99
CA VAL A 242 7.73 -5.89 -17.65
C VAL A 242 7.85 -7.40 -17.89
N LEU A 243 6.83 -8.18 -17.49
CA LEU A 243 6.84 -9.64 -17.54
C LEU A 243 6.37 -10.24 -18.87
N ALA A 244 5.54 -9.53 -19.64
CA ALA A 244 5.00 -10.08 -20.87
C ALA A 244 5.95 -9.83 -22.05
N PRO A 245 6.17 -10.84 -22.92
CA PRO A 245 7.00 -10.65 -24.11
C PRO A 245 6.34 -9.76 -25.16
N ASP A 246 5.00 -9.63 -25.13
CA ASP A 246 4.23 -8.79 -26.03
C ASP A 246 2.92 -8.25 -25.40
N GLN A 247 2.24 -7.36 -26.13
CA GLN A 247 1.02 -6.70 -25.69
C GLN A 247 -0.18 -7.66 -25.53
N ARG A 248 -0.23 -8.74 -26.32
CA ARG A 248 -1.32 -9.73 -26.22
C ARG A 248 -1.22 -10.49 -24.92
N ASP A 249 -0.01 -10.93 -24.58
CA ASP A 249 0.26 -11.61 -23.32
C ASP A 249 0.03 -10.68 -22.13
N ALA A 250 0.35 -9.40 -22.27
CA ALA A 250 0.05 -8.41 -21.24
C ALA A 250 -1.45 -8.26 -20.99
N LEU A 251 -2.25 -8.14 -22.06
CA LEU A 251 -3.71 -8.07 -21.95
C LEU A 251 -4.31 -9.34 -21.33
N ALA A 252 -3.87 -10.52 -21.77
CA ALA A 252 -4.33 -11.79 -21.22
C ALA A 252 -3.97 -11.94 -19.73
N GLY A 253 -2.81 -11.42 -19.33
CA GLY A 253 -2.41 -11.30 -17.94
C GLY A 253 -3.38 -10.43 -17.13
N THR A 254 -3.64 -9.21 -17.58
CA THR A 254 -4.59 -8.29 -16.93
C THR A 254 -5.99 -8.88 -16.78
N VAL A 255 -6.50 -9.58 -17.81
CA VAL A 255 -7.80 -10.24 -17.73
C VAL A 255 -7.82 -11.28 -16.61
N ARG A 256 -6.76 -12.11 -16.50
CA ARG A 256 -6.68 -13.12 -15.44
C ARG A 256 -6.54 -12.54 -14.05
N GLU A 257 -5.86 -11.39 -13.88
CA GLU A 257 -5.81 -10.68 -12.60
C GLU A 257 -7.21 -10.21 -12.17
N LEU A 258 -8.00 -9.68 -13.11
CA LEU A 258 -9.38 -9.25 -12.86
C LEU A 258 -10.30 -10.44 -12.55
N GLU A 259 -10.15 -11.55 -13.27
CA GLU A 259 -10.88 -12.80 -12.99
C GLU A 259 -10.53 -13.34 -11.60
N PHE A 260 -9.24 -13.30 -11.23
CA PHE A 260 -8.78 -13.71 -9.90
C PHE A 260 -9.38 -12.83 -8.80
N LEU A 261 -9.32 -11.50 -8.94
CA LEU A 261 -9.94 -10.56 -7.99
C LEU A 261 -11.44 -10.85 -7.85
N HIS A 262 -12.15 -11.05 -8.96
CA HIS A 262 -13.57 -11.37 -8.94
C HIS A 262 -13.85 -12.67 -8.17
N GLY A 263 -13.07 -13.73 -8.45
CA GLY A 263 -13.17 -15.02 -7.76
C GLY A 263 -12.84 -14.91 -6.26
N ALA A 264 -11.81 -14.16 -5.90
CA ALA A 264 -11.41 -13.92 -4.52
C ALA A 264 -12.53 -13.22 -3.74
N VAL A 265 -13.11 -12.15 -4.29
CA VAL A 265 -14.24 -11.44 -3.68
C VAL A 265 -15.46 -12.35 -3.54
N ALA A 266 -15.82 -13.09 -4.59
CA ALA A 266 -16.95 -14.02 -4.56
C ALA A 266 -16.77 -15.11 -3.48
N GLY A 267 -15.55 -15.64 -3.34
CA GLY A 267 -15.20 -16.65 -2.34
C GLY A 267 -15.28 -16.16 -0.89
N LEU A 268 -15.23 -14.84 -0.66
CA LEU A 268 -15.40 -14.26 0.67
C LEU A 268 -16.87 -14.19 1.14
N GLY A 269 -17.84 -14.43 0.24
CA GLY A 269 -19.27 -14.36 0.57
C GLY A 269 -19.75 -12.95 0.95
N ILE A 270 -18.93 -11.93 0.70
CA ILE A 270 -19.29 -10.52 0.88
C ILE A 270 -20.05 -10.11 -0.37
N ALA A 271 -21.30 -9.68 -0.21
CA ALA A 271 -22.10 -9.19 -1.32
C ALA A 271 -21.51 -7.87 -1.83
N ALA A 272 -20.59 -7.95 -2.80
CA ALA A 272 -20.14 -6.79 -3.54
C ALA A 272 -21.35 -6.15 -4.25
N ARG A 273 -21.55 -4.85 -4.06
CA ARG A 273 -22.59 -4.07 -4.74
C ARG A 273 -21.99 -3.21 -5.84
#